data_AF-A0A397HNI1-F1
#
_entry.id   AF-A0A397HNI1-F1
#
_cell.length_a   1.000
_cell.length_b   1.000
_cell.length_c   1.000
_cell.angle_alpha   90.00
_cell.angle_beta   90.00
_cell.angle_gamma   90.00
#
_symmetry.space_group_name_H-M   'P 1'
#
loop_
_entity.id
_entity.type
_entity.pdbx_description
1 polymer ?
#
loop_
_entity_poly.entity_id
_entity_poly.type
_entity_poly.pdbx_seq_one_letter_code
_entity_poly.pdbx_strand_id
1 'polypeptide(L)'
;MSTTTQNIDQVSIAKQCLPETTEVKSSIPTWQDIEKAILVILRAGIFCKKPKNKGFMSRYKKQLDELRGSEDPEIYIYEKAIENFPNEEAYNQTMEDHEGYYKKDLRIQKAIKSYYILCYTIVKDTFATEEEIEEELDSWVNS
;
A
#
# COMPACT_ATOMS: atom_id res chain seq x y z
N MET A 1 65.13 -18.64 35.92
CA MET A 1 64.25 -19.67 35.35
C MET A 1 63.16 -18.97 34.56
N SER A 2 62.84 -19.54 33.40
CA SER A 2 62.26 -18.88 32.23
C SER A 2 60.77 -18.54 32.35
N THR A 3 60.41 -17.50 31.59
CA THR A 3 59.08 -16.93 31.30
C THR A 3 58.06 -17.93 30.75
N THR A 4 56.77 -17.71 31.03
CA THR A 4 55.67 -18.00 30.09
C THR A 4 54.44 -17.15 30.45
N THR A 5 54.21 -16.12 29.63
CA THR A 5 52.92 -15.44 29.44
C THR A 5 52.35 -15.97 28.12
N GLN A 6 51.16 -16.59 28.13
CA GLN A 6 50.41 -16.96 26.92
C GLN A 6 49.39 -15.83 26.69
N ASN A 7 49.74 -14.88 25.82
CA ASN A 7 49.44 -14.78 24.38
C ASN A 7 47.95 -14.56 24.08
N ILE A 8 47.72 -13.35 23.57
CA ILE A 8 46.48 -12.75 23.10
C ILE A 8 46.36 -13.15 21.63
N ASP A 9 45.38 -13.99 21.27
CA ASP A 9 45.02 -14.14 19.87
C ASP A 9 44.03 -13.05 19.47
N GLN A 10 44.59 -12.02 18.84
CA GLN A 10 43.88 -11.21 17.88
C GLN A 10 43.67 -12.03 16.61
N VAL A 11 42.41 -12.33 16.27
CA VAL A 11 42.02 -12.49 14.87
C VAL A 11 40.74 -11.70 14.64
N SER A 12 40.94 -10.51 14.07
CA SER A 12 39.95 -9.75 13.33
C SER A 12 39.26 -10.62 12.28
N ILE A 13 37.96 -10.82 12.41
CA ILE A 13 37.10 -10.93 11.23
C ILE A 13 35.86 -10.08 11.50
N ALA A 14 35.82 -8.95 10.81
CA ALA A 14 34.64 -8.15 10.58
C ALA A 14 33.53 -9.07 10.03
N LYS A 15 32.57 -9.46 10.88
CA LYS A 15 31.23 -9.76 10.40
C LYS A 15 30.48 -8.45 10.39
N GLN A 16 30.34 -7.92 9.19
CA GLN A 16 29.38 -6.90 8.80
C GLN A 16 28.13 -7.00 9.69
N CYS A 17 27.82 -5.89 10.35
CA CYS A 17 26.46 -5.55 10.73
C CYS A 17 25.63 -5.49 9.45
N LEU A 18 25.22 -6.66 8.95
CA LEU A 18 24.03 -6.78 8.15
C LEU A 18 22.88 -6.59 9.15
N PRO A 19 22.02 -5.57 9.03
CA PRO A 19 20.83 -5.55 9.86
C PRO A 19 20.07 -6.84 9.57
N GLU A 20 19.85 -7.64 10.61
CA GLU A 20 18.88 -8.73 10.58
C GLU A 20 17.64 -8.16 9.89
N THR A 21 17.35 -8.70 8.72
CA THR A 21 16.18 -8.31 7.96
C THR A 21 15.02 -8.83 8.78
N THR A 22 14.48 -7.96 9.64
CA THR A 22 13.23 -8.22 10.31
C THR A 22 12.25 -8.51 9.19
N GLU A 23 11.89 -9.78 9.01
CA GLU A 23 10.70 -10.14 8.25
C GLU A 23 9.56 -9.42 8.94
N VAL A 24 9.23 -8.24 8.42
CA VAL A 24 7.94 -7.61 8.67
C VAL A 24 6.96 -8.63 8.11
N LYS A 25 6.38 -9.46 8.97
CA LYS A 25 5.10 -10.10 8.65
C LYS A 25 4.21 -8.96 8.23
N SER A 26 4.06 -8.79 6.93
CA SER A 26 3.21 -7.81 6.30
C SER A 26 1.79 -8.18 6.69
N SER A 27 1.33 -7.66 7.84
CA SER A 27 -0.06 -7.77 8.22
C SER A 27 -0.88 -7.07 7.14
N ILE A 28 -1.92 -7.75 6.66
CA ILE A 28 -2.93 -7.14 5.78
C ILE A 28 -3.37 -5.82 6.44
N PRO A 29 -3.36 -4.69 5.71
CA PRO A 29 -3.79 -3.41 6.25
C PRO A 29 -5.20 -3.47 6.84
N THR A 30 -5.39 -2.82 7.98
CA THR A 30 -6.71 -2.76 8.65
C THR A 30 -7.52 -1.56 8.17
N TRP A 31 -8.82 -1.55 8.47
CA TRP A 31 -9.67 -0.40 8.18
C TRP A 31 -9.18 0.90 8.84
N GLN A 32 -8.55 0.82 10.02
CA GLN A 32 -7.97 1.99 10.67
C GLN A 32 -6.75 2.54 9.91
N ASP A 33 -5.98 1.68 9.23
CA ASP A 33 -4.84 2.13 8.42
C ASP A 33 -5.33 2.87 7.18
N ILE A 34 -6.39 2.37 6.55
CA ILE A 34 -7.08 3.06 5.45
C ILE A 34 -7.69 4.38 5.91
N GLU A 35 -8.37 4.41 7.06
CA GLU A 35 -8.95 5.62 7.64
C GLU A 35 -7.88 6.71 7.85
N LYS A 36 -6.75 6.33 8.47
CA LYS A 36 -5.61 7.23 8.68
C LYS A 36 -5.07 7.75 7.36
N ALA A 37 -4.95 6.90 6.34
CA ALA A 37 -4.48 7.30 5.02
C ALA A 37 -5.43 8.33 4.36
N ILE A 38 -6.74 8.11 4.42
CA ILE A 38 -7.74 9.08 3.92
C ILE A 38 -7.62 10.43 4.66
N LEU A 39 -7.42 10.41 5.98
CA LEU A 39 -7.18 11.64 6.75
C LEU A 39 -5.90 12.37 6.32
N VAL A 40 -4.83 11.64 6.00
CA VAL A 40 -3.59 12.23 5.46
C VAL A 40 -3.83 12.88 4.09
N ILE A 41 -4.63 12.26 3.21
CA ILE A 41 -5.03 12.85 1.93
C ILE A 41 -5.81 14.16 2.14
N LEU A 42 -6.79 14.16 3.04
CA LEU A 42 -7.57 15.35 3.36
C LEU A 42 -6.70 16.48 3.94
N ARG A 43 -5.75 16.15 4.83
CA ARG A 43 -4.76 17.12 5.35
C ARG A 43 -3.88 17.69 4.23
N ALA A 44 -3.46 16.87 3.28
CA ALA A 44 -2.71 17.33 2.11
C ALA A 44 -3.55 18.27 1.22
N GLY A 45 -4.83 17.96 1.01
CA GLY A 45 -5.77 18.82 0.29
C GLY A 45 -5.97 20.17 0.95
N ILE A 46 -6.12 20.21 2.28
CA ILE A 46 -6.20 21.48 3.05
C ILE A 46 -4.92 22.29 2.86
N PHE A 47 -3.75 21.65 2.98
CA PHE A 47 -2.46 22.31 2.82
C PHE A 47 -2.30 22.93 1.42
N CYS A 48 -2.69 22.19 0.37
CA CYS A 48 -2.68 22.67 -1.02
C CYS A 48 -3.88 23.57 -1.37
N LYS A 49 -4.67 24.02 -0.38
CA LYS A 49 -5.84 24.90 -0.55
C LYS A 49 -6.87 24.37 -1.57
N LYS A 50 -7.06 23.04 -1.64
CA LYS A 50 -8.08 22.44 -2.51
C LYS A 50 -9.49 22.85 -2.04
N PRO A 51 -10.44 23.11 -2.97
CA PRO A 51 -11.81 23.50 -2.61
C PRO A 51 -12.50 22.42 -1.77
N LYS A 52 -13.10 22.79 -0.63
CA LYS A 52 -13.66 21.83 0.35
C LYS A 52 -14.88 21.05 -0.15
N ASN A 53 -15.78 21.72 -0.86
CA ASN A 53 -17.12 21.18 -1.15
C ASN A 53 -17.27 20.66 -2.59
N LYS A 54 -16.16 20.40 -3.30
CA LYS A 54 -16.19 19.88 -4.67
C LYS A 54 -14.95 19.08 -5.02
N GLY A 55 -15.10 18.14 -5.95
CA GLY A 55 -14.01 17.34 -6.51
C GLY A 55 -13.23 16.56 -5.45
N PHE A 56 -11.93 16.82 -5.36
CA PHE A 56 -10.98 16.11 -4.51
C PHE A 56 -11.41 16.00 -3.04
N MET A 57 -11.69 17.13 -2.38
CA MET A 57 -11.97 17.13 -0.93
C MET A 57 -13.30 16.43 -0.62
N SER A 58 -14.33 16.67 -1.44
CA SER A 58 -15.64 16.04 -1.24
C SER A 58 -15.60 14.53 -1.47
N ARG A 59 -14.80 14.05 -2.44
CA ARG A 59 -14.62 12.61 -2.72
C ARG A 59 -14.06 11.89 -1.50
N TYR A 60 -12.91 12.33 -1.00
CA TYR A 60 -12.25 11.66 0.13
C TYR A 60 -13.00 11.87 1.46
N LYS A 61 -13.71 12.99 1.63
CA LYS A 61 -14.59 13.16 2.79
C LYS A 61 -15.75 12.16 2.75
N LYS A 62 -16.43 12.03 1.59
CA LYS A 62 -17.52 11.08 1.42
C LYS A 62 -17.04 9.66 1.72
N GLN A 63 -15.90 9.27 1.15
CA GLN A 63 -15.32 7.95 1.40
C GLN A 63 -15.01 7.70 2.88
N LEU A 64 -14.53 8.71 3.61
CA LEU A 64 -14.29 8.62 5.06
C LEU A 64 -15.60 8.44 5.85
N ASP A 65 -16.64 9.19 5.47
CA ASP A 65 -17.95 9.11 6.10
C ASP A 65 -18.58 7.72 5.85
N GLU A 66 -18.46 7.19 4.63
CA GLU A 66 -18.91 5.84 4.25
C GLU A 66 -18.16 4.76 5.02
N LEU A 67 -16.83 4.84 5.12
CA LEU A 67 -16.01 3.91 5.90
C LEU A 67 -16.46 3.85 7.37
N ARG A 68 -16.63 5.01 8.00
CA ARG A 68 -17.03 5.11 9.42
C ARG A 68 -18.47 4.71 9.69
N GLY A 69 -19.32 4.79 8.67
CA GLY A 69 -20.73 4.42 8.73
C GLY A 69 -21.03 3.00 8.27
N SER A 70 -20.02 2.27 7.78
CA SER A 70 -20.19 0.90 7.32
C SER A 70 -20.48 -0.05 8.48
N GLU A 71 -21.30 -1.07 8.22
CA GLU A 71 -21.61 -2.13 9.19
C GLU A 71 -20.38 -3.00 9.46
N ASP A 72 -19.62 -3.30 8.39
CA ASP A 72 -18.34 -3.99 8.43
C ASP A 72 -17.27 -3.17 7.68
N PRO A 73 -16.43 -2.42 8.42
CA PRO A 73 -15.36 -1.62 7.83
C PRO A 73 -14.28 -2.43 7.10
N GLU A 74 -14.04 -3.69 7.49
CA GLU A 74 -13.04 -4.53 6.84
C GLU A 74 -13.56 -5.01 5.47
N ILE A 75 -14.83 -5.41 5.38
CA ILE A 75 -15.47 -5.72 4.10
C ILE A 75 -15.49 -4.48 3.20
N TYR A 76 -15.87 -3.32 3.75
CA TYR A 76 -15.93 -2.08 2.98
C TYR A 76 -14.57 -1.72 2.34
N ILE A 77 -13.45 -1.81 3.08
CA ILE A 77 -12.14 -1.51 2.49
C ILE A 77 -11.72 -2.54 1.46
N TYR A 78 -12.11 -3.81 1.63
CA TYR A 78 -11.82 -4.88 0.69
C TYR A 78 -12.55 -4.64 -0.64
N GLU A 79 -13.85 -4.38 -0.59
CA GLU A 79 -14.64 -4.02 -1.77
C GLU A 79 -14.10 -2.77 -2.46
N LYS A 80 -13.74 -1.73 -1.70
CA LYS A 80 -13.12 -0.53 -2.26
C LYS A 80 -11.74 -0.78 -2.86
N ALA A 81 -10.97 -1.72 -2.32
CA ALA A 81 -9.68 -2.09 -2.89
C ALA A 81 -9.87 -2.81 -4.23
N ILE A 82 -10.83 -3.73 -4.34
CA ILE A 82 -11.20 -4.39 -5.60
C ILE A 82 -11.69 -3.37 -6.64
N GLU A 83 -12.61 -2.47 -6.26
CA GLU A 83 -13.12 -1.43 -7.16
C GLU A 83 -11.99 -0.55 -7.72
N ASN A 84 -10.96 -0.26 -6.93
CA ASN A 84 -9.82 0.53 -7.39
C ASN A 84 -8.86 -0.31 -8.24
N PHE A 85 -8.62 -1.56 -7.85
CA PHE A 85 -7.58 -2.44 -8.40
C PHE A 85 -8.14 -3.85 -8.60
N PRO A 86 -8.84 -4.10 -9.71
CA PRO A 86 -9.36 -5.44 -10.00
C PRO A 86 -8.26 -6.44 -10.37
N ASN A 87 -7.09 -5.96 -10.82
CA ASN A 87 -5.93 -6.77 -11.15
C ASN A 87 -4.63 -5.94 -11.05
N GLU A 88 -3.48 -6.60 -11.24
CA GLU A 88 -2.16 -5.97 -11.14
C GLU A 88 -1.92 -4.91 -12.24
N GLU A 89 -2.42 -5.14 -13.46
CA GLU A 89 -2.31 -4.17 -14.56
C GLU A 89 -3.02 -2.84 -14.24
N ALA A 90 -4.25 -2.91 -13.74
CA ALA A 90 -5.04 -1.75 -13.34
C ALA A 90 -4.35 -0.95 -12.21
N TYR A 91 -3.71 -1.64 -11.26
CA TYR A 91 -2.90 -0.99 -10.24
C TYR A 91 -1.69 -0.26 -10.84
N ASN A 92 -0.92 -0.92 -11.69
CA ASN A 92 0.27 -0.33 -12.32
C ASN A 92 -0.10 0.90 -13.16
N GLN A 93 -1.13 0.81 -14.00
CA GLN A 93 -1.60 1.94 -14.80
C GLN A 93 -2.08 3.11 -13.92
N THR A 94 -2.83 2.82 -12.85
CA THR A 94 -3.30 3.86 -11.92
C THR A 94 -2.13 4.58 -11.25
N MET A 95 -1.06 3.86 -10.91
CA MET A 95 0.12 4.44 -10.27
C MET A 95 0.87 5.37 -11.23
N GLU A 96 1.01 4.99 -12.50
CA GLU A 96 1.61 5.82 -13.55
C GLU A 96 0.80 7.10 -13.82
N ASP A 97 -0.51 6.96 -14.03
CA ASP A 97 -1.42 8.09 -14.27
C ASP A 97 -1.41 9.09 -13.12
N HIS A 98 -1.42 8.56 -11.89
CA HIS A 98 -1.40 9.35 -10.67
C HIS A 98 -0.09 10.15 -10.51
N GLU A 99 1.05 9.55 -10.88
CA GLU A 99 2.34 10.23 -10.84
C GLU A 99 2.33 11.48 -11.74
N GLY A 100 1.75 11.39 -12.93
CA GLY A 100 1.60 12.50 -13.86
C GLY A 100 0.64 13.61 -13.37
N TYR A 101 -0.53 13.23 -12.84
CA TYR A 101 -1.61 14.17 -12.53
C TYR A 101 -1.25 15.15 -11.38
N TYR A 102 -0.60 14.66 -10.32
CA TYR A 102 -0.28 15.46 -9.13
C TYR A 102 1.19 15.93 -9.07
N LYS A 103 1.90 15.96 -10.20
CA LYS A 103 3.33 16.37 -10.25
C LYS A 103 3.62 17.75 -9.64
N LYS A 104 2.65 18.66 -9.62
CA LYS A 104 2.75 20.01 -9.02
C LYS A 104 2.38 20.04 -7.53
N ASP A 105 1.69 19.02 -7.04
CA ASP A 105 1.17 18.90 -5.67
C ASP A 105 1.78 17.66 -4.99
N LEU A 106 3.10 17.64 -4.83
CA LEU A 106 3.85 16.47 -4.32
C LEU A 106 3.32 15.91 -2.99
N ARG A 107 2.72 16.75 -2.14
CA ARG A 107 2.14 16.32 -0.86
C ARG A 107 0.86 15.50 -1.06
N ILE A 108 0.02 15.90 -2.02
CA ILE A 108 -1.18 15.13 -2.40
C ILE A 108 -0.75 13.86 -3.12
N GLN A 109 0.21 13.96 -4.03
CA GLN A 109 0.75 12.82 -4.77
C GLN A 109 1.21 11.72 -3.81
N LYS A 110 2.07 12.07 -2.83
CA LYS A 110 2.55 11.13 -1.81
C LYS A 110 1.43 10.54 -0.96
N ALA A 111 0.48 11.37 -0.52
CA ALA A 111 -0.63 10.91 0.32
C ALA A 111 -1.51 9.87 -0.38
N ILE A 112 -1.88 10.12 -1.64
CA ILE A 112 -2.67 9.17 -2.44
C ILE A 112 -1.85 7.92 -2.76
N LYS A 113 -0.56 8.06 -3.11
CA LYS A 113 0.32 6.92 -3.40
C LYS A 113 0.38 5.95 -2.21
N SER A 114 0.54 6.48 -1.00
CA SER A 114 0.52 5.67 0.22
C SER A 114 -0.83 4.96 0.42
N TYR A 115 -1.95 5.62 0.16
CA TYR A 115 -3.27 5.00 0.23
C TYR A 115 -3.45 3.89 -0.82
N TYR A 116 -3.02 4.09 -2.06
CA TYR A 116 -3.09 3.07 -3.12
C TYR A 116 -2.25 1.83 -2.80
N ILE A 117 -1.07 2.00 -2.21
CA ILE A 117 -0.24 0.86 -1.77
C ILE A 117 -0.99 0.03 -0.71
N LEU A 118 -1.68 0.68 0.24
CA LEU A 118 -2.48 -0.03 1.24
C LEU A 118 -3.62 -0.81 0.58
N CYS A 119 -4.40 -0.17 -0.29
CA CYS A 119 -5.46 -0.84 -1.04
C CYS A 119 -4.95 -2.03 -1.86
N TYR A 120 -3.87 -1.85 -2.63
CA TYR A 120 -3.25 -2.94 -3.37
C TYR A 120 -2.84 -4.11 -2.47
N THR A 121 -2.23 -3.82 -1.32
CA THR A 121 -1.81 -4.85 -0.36
C THR A 121 -2.97 -5.67 0.18
N ILE A 122 -4.19 -5.11 0.23
CA ILE A 122 -5.40 -5.83 0.67
C ILE A 122 -5.82 -6.91 -0.34
N VAL A 123 -5.66 -6.66 -1.65
CA VAL A 123 -6.28 -7.49 -2.72
C VAL A 123 -5.30 -8.21 -3.63
N LYS A 124 -4.00 -7.86 -3.60
CA LYS A 124 -3.02 -8.39 -4.55
C LYS A 124 -2.91 -9.92 -4.57
N ASP A 125 -3.14 -10.57 -3.43
CA ASP A 125 -3.03 -12.02 -3.29
C ASP A 125 -4.35 -12.72 -3.69
N THR A 126 -5.38 -11.96 -4.09
CA THR A 126 -6.67 -12.46 -4.61
C THR A 126 -6.84 -12.22 -6.11
N PHE A 127 -5.81 -11.74 -6.80
CA PHE A 127 -5.88 -11.52 -8.24
C PHE A 127 -5.81 -12.83 -8.98
N ALA A 128 -6.65 -12.95 -10.01
CA ALA A 128 -6.65 -14.09 -10.89
C ALA A 128 -5.30 -14.20 -11.61
N THR A 129 -4.80 -15.42 -11.69
CA THR A 129 -3.66 -15.78 -12.53
C THR A 129 -4.08 -15.86 -14.00
N GLU A 130 -3.10 -15.80 -14.91
CA GLU A 130 -3.36 -15.98 -16.34
C GLU A 130 -4.04 -17.32 -16.63
N GLU A 131 -3.67 -18.37 -15.90
CA GLU A 131 -4.28 -19.70 -16.02
C GLU A 131 -5.76 -19.68 -15.64
N GLU A 132 -6.12 -19.08 -14.50
CA GLU A 132 -7.52 -18.94 -14.08
C GLU A 132 -8.36 -18.12 -15.08
N ILE A 133 -7.77 -17.08 -15.68
CA ILE A 133 -8.44 -16.27 -16.71
C ILE A 133 -8.66 -17.10 -17.99
N GLU A 134 -7.66 -17.85 -18.44
CA GLU A 134 -7.78 -18.71 -19.62
C GLU A 134 -8.79 -19.84 -19.39
N GLU A 135 -8.85 -20.44 -18.19
CA GLU A 135 -9.86 -21.42 -17.81
C GLU A 135 -11.29 -20.83 -17.83
N GLU A 136 -11.48 -19.62 -17.27
CA GLU A 136 -12.77 -18.92 -17.31
C GLU A 136 -13.19 -18.59 -18.75
N LEU A 137 -12.23 -18.15 -19.58
CA LEU A 137 -12.46 -17.87 -21.00
C LEU A 137 -12.86 -19.13 -21.77
N ASP A 138 -12.13 -20.24 -21.61
CA ASP A 138 -12.43 -21.51 -22.29
C ASP A 138 -13.80 -22.05 -21.86
N SER A 139 -14.10 -22.01 -20.56
CA SER A 139 -15.42 -22.40 -20.04
C SER A 139 -16.54 -21.52 -20.60
N TRP A 140 -16.31 -20.22 -20.80
CA TRP A 140 -17.31 -19.32 -21.35
C TRP A 140 -17.52 -19.51 -22.85
N VAL A 141 -16.45 -19.74 -23.61
CA VAL A 141 -16.50 -19.95 -25.07
C VAL A 141 -17.15 -21.29 -25.43
N ASN A 142 -16.94 -22.33 -24.63
CA ASN A 142 -17.41 -23.70 -24.90
C ASN A 142 -18.73 -24.09 -24.20
N SER A 143 -19.39 -23.15 -23.50
CA SER A 143 -20.72 -23.35 -22.87
C SER A 143 -21.87 -23.04 -23.81
#